data_AF-A0A972HBC7-F1
#
_entry.id   AF-A0A972HBC7-F1
#
_cell.length_a   1.000
_cell.length_b   1.000
_cell.length_c   1.000
_cell.angle_alpha   90.00
_cell.angle_beta   90.00
_cell.angle_gamma   90.00
#
_symmetry.space_group_name_H-M   'P 1'
#
loop_
_entity.id
_entity.type
_entity.pdbx_description
1 polymer ?
#
loop_
_entity_poly.entity_id
_entity_poly.type
_entity_poly.pdbx_seq_one_letter_code
_entity_poly.pdbx_strand_id
1 'polypeptide(L)'
;MKFLISRKVQSISNTEKPCEEAVKEELTPLDYRTVETLEEAKKKIWYKQWYEGGTNHREEDGMVVCERKEKEERWVVEINTLEELIKFQEKYGDIIIRNTTPYKETRKEIILP
;
A
#
# COMPACT_ATOMS: atom_id res chain seq x y z
N MET A 1 0.42 4.62 -13.89
CA MET A 1 0.07 3.76 -12.75
C MET A 1 0.83 4.26 -11.53
N LYS A 2 0.23 4.20 -10.34
CA LYS A 2 0.87 4.64 -9.10
C LYS A 2 1.47 3.45 -8.37
N PHE A 3 2.72 3.58 -7.97
CA PHE A 3 3.46 2.57 -7.23
C PHE A 3 3.87 3.15 -5.88
N LEU A 4 3.74 2.37 -4.80
CA LEU A 4 4.53 2.63 -3.60
C LEU A 4 6.01 2.55 -3.94
N ILE A 5 6.83 3.36 -3.29
CA ILE A 5 8.27 3.29 -3.47
C ILE A 5 9.02 3.32 -2.15
N SER A 6 9.99 2.42 -2.02
CA SER A 6 10.84 2.31 -0.85
C SER A 6 12.25 1.85 -1.22
N ARG A 7 13.18 1.91 -0.26
CA ARG A 7 14.52 1.32 -0.39
C ARG A 7 14.61 0.01 0.36
N LYS A 8 15.46 -0.91 -0.11
CA LYS A 8 15.72 -2.19 0.55
C LYS A 8 16.30 -2.00 1.96
N VAL A 9 17.15 -0.99 2.13
CA VAL A 9 17.63 -0.53 3.44
C VAL A 9 16.90 0.76 3.78
N GLN A 10 15.90 0.66 4.64
CA GLN A 10 15.20 1.83 5.20
C GLN A 10 15.96 2.34 6.42
N SER A 11 16.11 3.66 6.52
CA SER A 11 16.44 4.28 7.80
C SER A 11 15.29 4.04 8.78
N ILE A 12 15.61 3.91 10.06
CA ILE A 12 14.63 3.61 11.13
C ILE A 12 13.47 4.62 11.14
N SER A 13 13.71 5.85 10.69
CA SER A 13 12.71 6.92 10.64
C SER A 13 11.78 6.87 9.44
N ASN A 14 12.09 6.12 8.36
CA ASN A 14 11.32 6.07 7.10
C ASN A 14 10.95 7.43 6.49
N THR A 15 11.64 8.49 6.91
CA THR A 15 11.35 9.88 6.50
C THR A 15 12.11 10.30 5.26
N GLU A 16 13.18 9.59 4.91
CA GLU A 16 14.03 9.94 3.79
C GLU A 16 13.36 9.63 2.46
N LYS A 17 13.51 10.58 1.53
CA LYS A 17 13.00 10.47 0.17
C LYS A 17 13.72 9.33 -0.57
N PRO A 18 13.03 8.27 -1.04
CA PRO A 18 13.68 7.09 -1.62
C PRO A 18 14.44 7.39 -2.92
N CYS A 19 13.87 8.24 -3.77
CA CYS A 19 14.45 8.68 -5.05
C CYS A 19 13.91 10.05 -5.47
N GLU A 20 14.46 10.61 -6.54
CA GLU A 20 14.14 11.97 -6.99
C GLU A 20 12.66 12.15 -7.40
N GLU A 21 12.10 11.16 -8.09
CA GLU A 21 10.74 11.15 -8.62
C GLU A 21 9.69 10.82 -7.54
N ALA A 22 10.12 10.37 -6.36
CA ALA A 22 9.20 10.03 -5.29
C ALA A 22 8.46 11.28 -4.80
N VAL A 23 7.15 11.19 -4.64
CA VAL A 23 6.31 12.23 -4.05
C VAL A 23 5.61 11.68 -2.81
N LYS A 24 5.41 12.53 -1.80
CA LYS A 24 4.64 12.18 -0.62
C LYS A 24 3.17 12.37 -0.93
N GLU A 25 2.40 11.33 -0.67
CA GLU A 25 0.94 11.37 -0.80
C GLU A 25 0.27 10.69 0.39
N GLU A 26 -0.92 11.16 0.74
CA GLU A 26 -1.78 10.52 1.73
C GLU A 26 -2.54 9.37 1.07
N LEU A 27 -2.19 8.14 1.44
CA LEU A 27 -2.82 6.93 0.96
C LEU A 27 -3.83 6.38 1.97
N THR A 28 -4.87 5.73 1.49
CA THR A 28 -5.89 5.09 2.35
C THR A 28 -5.49 3.65 2.62
N PRO A 29 -5.11 3.29 3.87
CA PRO A 29 -4.72 1.92 4.19
C PRO A 29 -5.92 0.97 4.10
N LEU A 30 -5.66 -0.24 3.63
CA LEU A 30 -6.59 -1.35 3.64
C LEU A 30 -6.29 -2.25 4.84
N ASP A 31 -7.26 -2.42 5.73
CA ASP A 31 -7.14 -3.29 6.91
C ASP A 31 -7.84 -4.62 6.63
N TYR A 32 -7.05 -5.60 6.17
CA TYR A 32 -7.49 -6.97 5.90
C TYR A 32 -7.54 -7.81 7.17
N ARG A 33 -8.56 -8.66 7.27
CA ARG A 33 -8.71 -9.67 8.33
C ARG A 33 -9.00 -11.02 7.69
N THR A 34 -8.34 -12.06 8.18
CA THR A 34 -8.38 -13.42 7.64
C THR A 34 -9.71 -14.17 7.81
N VAL A 35 -10.79 -13.45 8.15
CA VAL A 35 -12.14 -14.01 8.27
C VAL A 35 -12.83 -13.79 6.94
N GLU A 36 -13.52 -14.80 6.42
CA GLU A 36 -14.04 -14.76 5.05
C GLU A 36 -15.31 -13.90 4.91
N THR A 37 -16.13 -13.84 5.97
CA THR A 37 -17.44 -13.17 5.91
C THR A 37 -17.63 -12.10 6.98
N LEU A 38 -18.42 -11.07 6.67
CA LEU A 38 -18.77 -10.02 7.63
C LEU A 38 -19.59 -10.57 8.81
N GLU A 39 -20.42 -11.59 8.59
CA GLU A 39 -21.20 -12.25 9.65
C GLU A 39 -20.31 -12.98 10.66
N GLU A 40 -19.23 -13.61 10.20
CA GLU A 40 -18.24 -14.19 11.10
C GLU A 40 -17.38 -13.11 11.78
N ALA A 41 -17.06 -12.04 11.05
CA ALA A 41 -16.31 -10.91 11.58
C ALA A 41 -17.04 -10.28 12.79
N LYS A 42 -18.37 -10.11 12.74
CA LYS A 42 -19.20 -9.58 13.85
C LYS A 42 -19.01 -10.30 15.18
N LYS A 43 -18.59 -11.56 15.16
CA LYS A 43 -18.36 -12.40 16.36
C LYS A 43 -16.96 -12.21 16.95
N LYS A 44 -16.07 -11.47 16.30
CA LYS A 44 -14.68 -11.28 16.71
C LYS A 44 -14.53 -10.07 17.62
N ILE A 45 -13.63 -10.16 18.60
CA ILE A 45 -13.37 -9.10 19.59
C ILE A 45 -12.91 -7.77 18.95
N TRP A 46 -12.19 -7.86 17.83
CA TRP A 46 -11.67 -6.70 17.11
C TRP A 46 -12.72 -6.01 16.22
N TYR A 47 -13.88 -6.62 15.99
CA TYR A 47 -14.85 -6.16 14.99
C TYR A 47 -15.33 -4.73 15.25
N LYS A 48 -15.68 -4.41 16.49
CA LYS A 48 -16.21 -3.10 16.84
C LYS A 48 -15.20 -1.99 16.50
N GLN A 49 -13.94 -2.16 16.91
CA GLN A 49 -12.88 -1.20 16.64
C GLN A 49 -12.57 -1.09 15.14
N TRP A 50 -12.51 -2.23 14.44
CA TRP A 50 -12.27 -2.27 12.99
C TRP A 50 -13.39 -1.59 12.20
N TYR A 51 -14.65 -1.86 12.58
CA TYR A 51 -15.84 -1.30 11.95
C TYR A 51 -15.98 0.21 12.18
N GLU A 52 -15.67 0.68 13.39
CA GLU A 52 -15.70 2.11 13.73
C GLU A 52 -14.50 2.87 13.13
N GLY A 53 -13.33 2.23 13.05
CA GLY A 53 -12.09 2.80 12.51
C GLY A 53 -12.01 2.83 10.98
N GLY A 54 -12.87 2.07 10.31
CA GLY A 54 -12.89 1.92 8.86
C GLY A 54 -14.17 2.40 8.18
N THR A 55 -14.13 2.40 6.84
CA THR A 55 -15.27 2.56 5.93
C THR A 55 -15.18 1.52 4.83
N ASN A 56 -16.22 1.43 3.99
CA ASN A 56 -16.25 0.50 2.84
C ASN A 56 -15.90 -0.96 3.21
N HIS A 57 -16.53 -1.47 4.27
CA HIS A 57 -16.40 -2.85 4.72
C HIS A 57 -16.95 -3.81 3.67
N ARG A 58 -16.13 -4.77 3.25
CA ARG A 58 -16.49 -5.74 2.21
C ARG A 58 -15.75 -7.06 2.38
N GLU A 59 -16.20 -8.05 1.65
CA GLU A 59 -15.57 -9.36 1.51
C GLU A 59 -14.76 -9.35 0.19
N GLU A 60 -13.49 -9.70 0.25
CA GLU A 60 -12.53 -9.63 -0.85
C GLU A 60 -11.47 -10.72 -0.68
N ASP A 61 -11.23 -11.53 -1.72
CA ASP A 61 -10.19 -12.58 -1.72
C ASP A 61 -10.22 -13.56 -0.53
N GLY A 62 -11.43 -13.93 -0.07
CA GLY A 62 -11.60 -14.82 1.09
C GLY A 62 -11.24 -14.15 2.42
N MET A 63 -11.27 -12.83 2.47
CA MET A 63 -11.01 -12.02 3.65
C MET A 63 -12.04 -10.90 3.76
N VAL A 64 -12.18 -10.32 4.94
CA VAL A 64 -12.88 -9.05 5.11
C VAL A 64 -11.88 -7.92 5.11
N VAL A 65 -12.22 -6.83 4.45
CA VAL A 65 -11.37 -5.65 4.31
C VAL A 65 -12.17 -4.38 4.51
N CYS A 66 -11.53 -3.36 5.09
CA CYS A 66 -12.05 -2.01 5.16
C CYS A 66 -11.00 -0.99 4.74
N GLU A 67 -11.45 0.20 4.37
CA GLU A 67 -10.62 1.38 4.17
C GLU A 67 -10.48 2.09 5.52
N ARG A 68 -9.25 2.20 6.05
CA ARG A 68 -9.03 2.97 7.29
C ARG A 68 -9.36 4.44 7.06
N LYS A 69 -10.02 5.05 8.03
CA LYS A 69 -10.35 6.50 7.99
C LYS A 69 -9.12 7.38 8.09
N GLU A 70 -8.14 6.93 8.87
CA GLU A 70 -6.85 7.59 9.01
C GLU A 70 -5.98 7.26 7.80
N LYS A 71 -5.58 8.29 7.07
CA LYS A 71 -4.66 8.16 5.94
C LYS A 71 -3.22 8.11 6.44
N GLU A 72 -2.36 7.46 5.66
CA GLU A 72 -0.94 7.37 5.94
C GLU A 72 -0.15 8.08 4.84
N GLU A 73 0.79 8.95 5.24
CA GLU A 73 1.71 9.56 4.29
C GLU A 73 2.74 8.52 3.83
N ARG A 74 2.82 8.32 2.51
CA ARG A 74 3.71 7.36 1.87
C ARG A 74 4.39 7.97 0.65
N TRP A 75 5.56 7.44 0.34
CA TRP A 75 6.27 7.76 -0.90
C TRP A 75 5.69 6.94 -2.05
N VAL A 76 5.36 7.63 -3.13
CA VAL A 76 4.86 7.01 -4.36
C VAL A 76 5.61 7.55 -5.57
N VAL A 77 5.61 6.78 -6.65
CA VAL A 77 6.05 7.21 -7.97
C VAL A 77 4.95 6.89 -8.99
N GLU A 78 4.81 7.76 -9.97
CA GLU A 78 3.91 7.55 -11.09
C GLU A 78 4.70 7.08 -12.31
N ILE A 79 4.39 5.88 -12.79
CA ILE A 79 4.97 5.28 -13.99
C ILE A 79 3.80 4.83 -14.86
N ASN A 80 3.61 5.53 -15.98
CA ASN A 80 2.47 5.40 -16.87
C ASN A 80 2.75 4.54 -18.10
N THR A 81 4.02 4.34 -18.46
CA THR A 81 4.42 3.53 -19.61
C THR A 81 5.48 2.48 -19.27
N LEU A 82 5.65 1.48 -20.14
CA LEU A 82 6.72 0.50 -20.00
C LEU A 82 8.08 1.16 -20.21
N GLU A 83 8.17 2.10 -21.15
CA GLU A 83 9.38 2.86 -21.43
C GLU A 83 9.83 3.69 -20.23
N GLU A 84 8.88 4.29 -19.49
CA GLU A 84 9.17 4.96 -18.22
C GLU A 84 9.69 3.99 -17.18
N LEU A 85 9.12 2.78 -17.08
CA LEU A 85 9.60 1.74 -16.15
C LEU A 85 11.03 1.29 -16.48
N ILE A 86 11.33 1.08 -17.76
CA ILE A 86 12.68 0.70 -18.21
C ILE A 86 13.68 1.81 -17.91
N LYS A 87 13.37 3.08 -18.24
CA LYS A 87 14.23 4.22 -17.90
C LYS A 87 14.44 4.37 -16.39
N PHE A 88 13.40 4.10 -15.61
CA PHE A 88 13.47 4.14 -14.16
C PHE A 88 14.43 3.08 -13.62
N GLN A 89 14.36 1.85 -14.15
CA GLN A 89 15.28 0.77 -13.85
C GLN A 89 16.71 1.09 -14.30
N GLU A 90 16.91 1.64 -15.50
CA GLU A 90 18.23 2.08 -15.98
C GLU A 90 18.86 3.15 -15.06
N LYS A 91 18.05 4.07 -14.52
CA LYS A 91 18.53 5.14 -13.62
C LYS A 91 18.95 4.61 -12.24
N TYR A 92 18.20 3.68 -11.67
CA TYR A 92 18.39 3.24 -10.28
C TYR A 92 18.98 1.83 -10.12
N GLY A 93 19.21 1.12 -11.22
CA GLY A 93 19.75 -0.24 -11.22
C GLY A 93 18.68 -1.30 -10.99
N ASP A 94 19.03 -2.35 -10.27
CA ASP A 94 18.10 -3.47 -10.01
C ASP A 94 16.92 -3.02 -9.14
N ILE A 95 15.71 -3.15 -9.68
CA ILE A 95 14.47 -2.85 -8.95
C ILE A 95 13.67 -4.13 -8.70
N ILE A 96 12.94 -4.18 -7.58
CA ILE A 96 12.01 -5.27 -7.29
C ILE A 96 10.59 -4.71 -7.34
N ILE A 97 9.74 -5.29 -8.18
CA ILE A 97 8.30 -4.97 -8.21
C ILE A 97 7.54 -6.06 -7.47
N ARG A 98 6.86 -5.71 -6.38
CA ARG A 98 6.06 -6.63 -5.58
C ARG A 98 4.59 -6.27 -5.66
N ASN A 99 3.73 -7.29 -5.58
CA ASN A 99 2.32 -7.04 -5.29
C ASN A 99 2.19 -6.69 -3.81
N THR A 100 1.65 -5.52 -3.53
CA THR A 100 1.36 -5.05 -2.17
C THR A 100 -0.02 -4.42 -2.22
N THR A 101 -0.92 -4.86 -1.34
CA THR A 101 -2.25 -4.28 -1.22
C THR A 101 -2.49 -3.55 0.11
N PRO A 102 -1.49 -2.93 0.79
CA PRO A 102 -1.79 -2.22 2.01
C PRO A 102 -2.57 -0.92 1.78
N TYR A 103 -2.73 -0.43 0.54
CA TYR A 103 -3.42 0.83 0.25
C TYR A 103 -4.40 0.73 -0.92
N LYS A 104 -5.43 1.58 -0.90
CA LYS A 104 -6.46 1.64 -1.96
C LYS A 104 -5.90 2.12 -3.29
N GLU A 105 -5.02 3.12 -3.27
CA GLU A 105 -4.52 3.81 -4.45
C GLU A 105 -3.38 3.06 -5.15
N THR A 106 -2.73 2.11 -4.48
CA THR A 106 -1.56 1.40 -4.99
C THR A 106 -1.73 -0.11 -4.80
N ARG A 107 -1.40 -0.87 -5.84
CA ARG A 107 -1.45 -2.35 -5.81
C ARG A 107 -0.08 -3.01 -5.89
N LYS A 108 0.95 -2.18 -6.07
CA LYS A 108 2.32 -2.62 -6.29
C LYS A 108 3.28 -1.66 -5.59
N GLU A 109 4.37 -2.23 -5.12
CA GLU A 109 5.51 -1.52 -4.57
C GLU A 109 6.74 -1.76 -5.43
N ILE A 110 7.50 -0.69 -5.70
CA ILE A 110 8.83 -0.73 -6.28
C ILE A 110 9.83 -0.55 -5.12
N ILE A 111 10.74 -1.51 -4.99
CA ILE A 111 11.81 -1.48 -4.00
C ILE A 111 13.11 -1.24 -4.74
N LEU A 112 13.75 -0.13 -4.39
CA LEU A 112 15.09 0.26 -4.85
C LEU A 112 16.18 -0.45 -4.03
N PRO A 113 17.41 -0.59 -4.57
CA PRO A 113 18.51 -1.24 -3.87
C PRO A 113 18.91 -0.53 -2.57
#